data_AF-E0XZK1-F1
#
_entry.id   AF-E0XZK1-F1
#
_cell.length_a   1.000
_cell.length_b   1.000
_cell.length_c   1.000
_cell.angle_alpha   90.00
_cell.angle_beta   90.00
_cell.angle_gamma   90.00
#
_symmetry.space_group_name_H-M   'P 1'
#
loop_
_entity.id
_entity.type
_entity.pdbx_description
1 polymer ?
#
loop_
_entity_poly.entity_id
_entity_poly.type
_entity_poly.pdbx_seq_one_letter_code
_entity_poly.pdbx_strand_id
1 'polypeptide(L)' 'MTGSSNTIFIFGLGYVGLHLAEQLSRQGWQIIGTTRTPENLSDYEQRGWTILLSVMMKMCRTLPTI' A
#
# COMPACT_ATOMS: atom_id res chain seq x y z
N MET A 1 17.14 -19.62 7.41
CA MET A 1 16.24 -18.79 8.24
C MET A 1 14.91 -18.74 7.52
N THR A 2 13.87 -19.37 8.07
CA THR A 2 12.56 -19.51 7.43
C THR A 2 11.86 -18.15 7.44
N GLY A 3 12.18 -17.32 6.45
CA GLY A 3 11.65 -15.97 6.29
C GLY A 3 10.21 -16.01 5.81
N SER A 4 9.25 -16.26 6.70
CA SER A 4 7.86 -15.91 6.47
C SER A 4 7.79 -14.38 6.40
N SER A 5 7.84 -13.82 5.19
CA SER A 5 7.67 -12.39 4.95
C SER A 5 6.22 -12.03 5.30
N ASN A 6 6.01 -11.62 6.54
CA ASN A 6 4.68 -11.27 7.01
C ASN A 6 4.22 -10.01 6.25
N THR A 7 3.07 -10.14 5.58
CA THR A 7 2.53 -9.06 4.74
C THR A 7 1.26 -8.54 5.40
N ILE A 8 1.17 -7.22 5.57
CA ILE A 8 -0.02 -6.55 6.10
C ILE A 8 -0.67 -5.70 5.02
N PHE A 9 -2.00 -5.72 4.99
CA PHE A 9 -2.80 -4.89 4.11
C PHE A 9 -3.53 -3.80 4.91
N ILE A 10 -3.30 -2.52 4.58
CA ILE A 10 -3.87 -1.36 5.28
C ILE A 10 -4.84 -0.61 4.35
N PHE A 11 -6.13 -0.67 4.67
CA PHE A 11 -7.15 0.09 3.97
C PHE A 11 -7.17 1.54 4.48
N GLY A 12 -6.67 2.48 3.68
CA GLY A 12 -6.58 3.90 4.04
C GLY A 12 -5.30 4.26 4.78
N LEU A 13 -4.26 4.65 4.02
CA LEU A 13 -3.02 5.26 4.50
C LEU A 13 -3.24 6.73 4.91
N GLY A 14 -4.13 6.93 5.89
CA GLY A 14 -4.22 8.19 6.63
C GLY A 14 -3.13 8.27 7.71
N TYR A 15 -3.30 9.21 8.64
CA TYR A 15 -2.34 9.45 9.73
C TYR A 15 -1.97 8.18 10.52
N VAL A 16 -2.98 7.43 10.98
CA VAL A 16 -2.76 6.21 11.78
C VAL A 16 -2.19 5.06 10.94
N GLY A 17 -2.72 4.86 9.73
CA GLY A 17 -2.28 3.80 8.82
C GLY A 17 -0.82 3.97 8.42
N LEU A 18 -0.37 5.21 8.25
CA LEU A 18 1.02 5.55 7.94
C LEU A 18 1.97 5.20 9.09
N HIS A 19 1.65 5.57 10.33
CA HIS A 19 2.49 5.25 11.48
C HIS A 19 2.54 3.74 11.76
N LEU A 20 1.42 3.04 11.59
CA LEU A 20 1.38 1.58 11.73
C LEU A 20 2.24 0.89 10.66
N ALA A 21 2.08 1.30 9.39
CA ALA A 21 2.90 0.82 8.27
C ALA A 21 4.40 1.00 8.55
N GLU A 22 4.78 2.16 9.07
CA GLU A 22 6.18 2.47 9.36
C GLU A 22 6.75 1.58 10.47
N GLN A 23 6.01 1.36 11.56
CA GLN A 23 6.44 0.49 12.65
C GLN A 23 6.61 -0.96 12.17
N LEU A 24 5.66 -1.46 11.37
CA LEU A 24 5.70 -2.83 10.85
C LEU A 24 6.79 -3.01 9.79
N SER A 25 6.99 -2.03 8.91
CA SER A 25 8.06 -2.06 7.91
C SER A 25 9.44 -2.17 8.58
N ARG A 26 9.67 -1.45 9.69
CA ARG A 26 10.90 -1.58 10.49
C ARG A 26 11.08 -2.95 11.12
N GLN A 27 9.99 -3.67 11.38
CA GLN A 27 10.01 -5.05 11.86
C GLN A 27 10.20 -6.06 10.71
N GLY A 28 10.39 -5.60 9.47
CA GLY A 28 10.59 -6.45 8.29
C GLY A 28 9.29 -6.93 7.64
N TRP A 29 8.15 -6.32 7.97
CA TRP A 29 6.89 -6.65 7.33
C TRP A 29 6.76 -5.99 5.96
N GLN A 30 6.13 -6.71 5.03
CA GLN A 30 5.72 -6.17 3.74
C GLN A 30 4.43 -5.38 3.91
N ILE A 31 4.45 -4.12 3.50
CA ILE A 31 3.30 -3.22 3.63
C ILE A 31 2.61 -3.10 2.28
N ILE A 32 1.33 -3.45 2.25
CA ILE A 32 0.43 -3.13 1.15
C ILE A 32 -0.62 -2.17 1.71
N GLY A 33 -0.89 -1.07 1.03
CA GLY A 33 -1.91 -0.15 1.51
C GLY A 33 -2.62 0.60 0.41
N THR A 34 -3.77 1.18 0.74
CA THR A 34 -4.54 1.99 -0.23
C THR A 34 -4.61 3.45 0.20
N THR A 35 -4.47 4.36 -0.75
CA THR A 35 -4.71 5.80 -0.53
C THR A 35 -5.68 6.36 -1.56
N ARG A 36 -6.47 7.34 -1.15
CA ARG A 36 -7.34 8.11 -2.06
C ARG A 36 -6.59 9.23 -2.76
N THR A 37 -5.45 9.65 -2.21
CA THR A 37 -4.66 10.76 -2.73
C THR A 37 -3.26 10.28 -3.10
N PRO A 38 -2.88 10.37 -4.39
CA PRO A 38 -1.60 9.85 -4.90
C PRO A 38 -0.38 10.71 -4.56
N GLU A 39 -0.53 11.73 -3.72
CA GLU A 39 0.40 12.86 -3.61
C GLU A 39 1.81 12.46 -3.20
N ASN A 40 1.99 11.27 -2.60
CA ASN A 40 3.27 10.79 -2.07
C ASN A 40 3.61 9.33 -2.46
N LEU A 41 3.11 8.83 -3.60
CA LEU A 41 3.34 7.42 -4.00
C LEU A 41 4.83 7.08 -4.16
N SER A 42 5.62 8.00 -4.71
CA SER A 42 7.05 7.80 -4.95
C SER A 42 7.83 7.59 -3.65
N ASP A 43 7.44 8.24 -2.55
CA ASP A 43 8.10 8.09 -1.25
C ASP A 43 7.83 6.71 -0.63
N TYR A 44 6.65 6.12 -0.91
CA TYR A 44 6.29 4.79 -0.41
C TYR A 44 6.94 3.67 -1.22
N GLU A 45 7.05 3.84 -2.54
CA GLU A 45 7.78 2.90 -3.40
C GLU A 45 9.26 2.82 -3.04
N GLN A 46 9.90 3.97 -2.73
CA GLN A 46 11.29 3.99 -2.24
C GLN A 46 11.47 3.26 -0.91
N ARG A 47 10.42 3.19 -0.08
CA ARG A 47 10.38 2.43 1.18
C ARG A 47 10.07 0.94 0.97
N GLY A 48 9.87 0.51 -0.28
CA GLY A 48 9.51 -0.86 -0.64
C GLY A 48 8.06 -1.20 -0.31
N TRP A 49 7.17 -0.22 -0.20
CA TRP A 49 5.76 -0.43 0.10
C TRP A 49 4.93 -0.49 -1.18
N THR A 50 3.94 -1.38 -1.21
CA THR A 50 3.01 -1.48 -2.34
C THR A 50 1.77 -0.64 -2.06
N ILE A 51 1.66 0.52 -2.71
CA ILE A 51 0.49 1.38 -2.54
C ILE A 51 -0.47 1.23 -3.73
N LEU A 52 -1.67 0.74 -3.44
CA LEU A 52 -2.76 0.63 -4.39
C LEU A 52 -3.62 1.90 -4.34
N LEU A 53 -3.65 2.65 -5.43
CA LEU A 53 -4.55 3.79 -5.57
C LEU A 53 -6.01 3.33 -5.49
N SER A 54 -6.80 3.91 -4.59
CA SER A 54 -8.24 3.62 -4.53
C SER A 54 -8.97 4.05 -5.82
N VAL A 55 -8.39 4.99 -6.59
CA VAL A 55 -8.84 5.33 -7.95
C VAL A 55 -8.74 4.14 -8.92
N MET A 56 -7.82 3.19 -8.69
CA MET A 56 -7.72 1.98 -9.52
C MET A 56 -8.96 1.08 -9.38
N MET A 57 -9.68 1.11 -8.24
CA MET A 57 -10.99 0.45 -8.12
C MET A 57 -12.11 1.17 -8.89
N LYS A 58 -11.95 2.46 -9.22
CA LYS A 58 -12.85 3.14 -10.17
C LYS A 58 -12.48 2.82 -11.61
N MET A 59 -11.18 2.70 -11.94
CA MET A 59 -10.73 2.37 -13.29
C MET A 59 -10.97 0.89 -13.67
N CYS A 60 -11.01 -0.01 -12.68
CA CYS A 60 -11.30 -1.44 -12.92
C CYS A 60 -12.78 -1.74 -13.21
N ARG A 61 -13.66 -0.73 -13.35
CA ARG A 61 -15.02 -0.86 -13.91
C ARG A 61 -15.16 -0.37 -15.35
N THR A 62 -14.06 -0.11 -16.04
CA THR A 62 -14.04 0.16 -17.48
C THR A 62 -13.03 -0.77 -18.14
N LEU A 63 -13.37 -2.07 -18.17
CA LEU A 63 -12.88 -2.94 -19.23
C LEU A 63 -13.49 -2.41 -20.54
N PRO A 64 -12.71 -2.00 -21.54
CA PRO A 64 -13.25 -1.89 -22.89
C PRO A 64 -13.59 -3.30 -23.34
N THR A 65 -14.88 -3.54 -23.55
CA THR A 65 -15.37 -4.68 -24.32
C THR A 65 -14.73 -4.59 -25.70
N ILE A 66 -13.84 -5.54 -26.02
CA ILE A 66 -13.49 -5.93 -27.38
C ILE A 66 -13.96 -7.37 -27.54
#